data_AF-A0A3L5HA37-F1
#
_entry.id   AF-A0A3L5HA37-F1
#
_cell.length_a   1.000
_cell.length_b   1.000
_cell.length_c   1.000
_cell.angle_alpha   90.00
_cell.angle_beta   90.00
_cell.angle_gamma   90.00
#
_symmetry.space_group_name_H-M   'P 1'
#
loop_
_entity.id
_entity.type
_entity.pdbx_description
1 polymer ?
#
loop_
_entity_poly.entity_id
_entity_poly.type
_entity_poly.pdbx_seq_one_letter_code
_entity_poly.pdbx_strand_id
1 'polypeptide(L)' 'VAEFSISLATGRADIYTETPVRVSGFKRVIDEQDWTITKVTHFLNNSGFTTSLELEVRLSDVEYETEDDE' A
#
# COMPACT_ATOMS: atom_id res chain seq x y z
N VAL A 1 -10.45 -3.51 7.74
CA VAL A 1 -9.15 -3.25 7.11
C VAL A 1 -8.96 -1.75 7.03
N ALA A 2 -7.76 -1.25 7.32
CA ALA A 2 -7.46 0.17 7.18
C ALA A 2 -6.94 0.44 5.75
N GLU A 3 -7.37 1.57 5.18
CA GLU A 3 -7.11 1.94 3.79
C GLU A 3 -6.39 3.29 3.71
N PHE A 4 -5.46 3.40 2.77
CA PHE A 4 -4.73 4.63 2.49
C PHE A 4 -4.63 4.84 0.98
N SER A 5 -4.85 6.07 0.51
CA SER A 5 -4.73 6.43 -0.90
C SER A 5 -3.81 7.63 -1.10
N ILE A 6 -2.99 7.56 -2.15
CA ILE A 6 -2.03 8.61 -2.48
C ILE A 6 -1.87 8.74 -3.99
N SER A 7 -1.76 9.98 -4.46
CA SER A 7 -1.44 10.29 -5.86
C SER A 7 -0.02 10.82 -5.96
N LEU A 8 0.80 10.15 -6.77
CA LEU A 8 2.17 10.54 -7.06
C LEU A 8 2.17 11.57 -8.19
N ALA A 9 2.87 12.69 -7.96
CA ALA A 9 3.05 13.75 -8.95
C ALA A 9 3.85 13.27 -10.18
N THR A 10 4.73 12.28 -9.99
CA THR A 10 5.47 11.63 -11.06
C THR A 10 5.01 10.19 -11.17
N GLY A 11 4.58 9.79 -12.36
CA GLY A 11 4.14 8.43 -12.61
C GLY A 11 5.30 7.44 -12.55
N ARG A 12 5.01 6.25 -12.01
CA ARG A 12 5.98 5.18 -11.82
C ARG A 12 5.44 3.87 -12.38
N ALA A 13 5.92 3.52 -13.58
CA ALA A 13 5.46 2.34 -14.32
C ALA A 13 6.02 1.02 -13.77
N ASP A 14 6.97 1.10 -12.84
CA ASP A 14 7.59 -0.05 -12.17
C ASP A 14 6.84 -0.48 -10.90
N ILE A 15 5.75 0.21 -10.54
CA ILE A 15 4.91 -0.15 -9.40
C ILE A 15 3.79 -1.09 -9.86
N TYR A 16 3.63 -2.19 -9.14
CA TYR A 16 2.59 -3.19 -9.35
C TYR A 16 1.91 -3.55 -8.02
N THR A 17 0.77 -4.22 -8.09
CA THR A 17 -0.01 -4.66 -6.93
C THR A 17 0.75 -5.68 -6.08
N GLU A 18 0.31 -5.88 -4.84
CA GLU A 18 0.95 -6.77 -3.85
C GLU A 18 2.40 -6.39 -3.49
N THR A 19 2.84 -5.20 -3.90
CA THR A 19 4.15 -4.69 -3.51
C THR A 19 4.07 -4.10 -2.10
N PRO A 20 4.90 -4.56 -1.16
CA PRO A 20 5.00 -3.94 0.16
C PRO A 20 5.70 -2.59 0.05
N VAL A 21 5.15 -1.57 0.69
CA VAL A 21 5.66 -0.21 0.64
C VAL A 21 5.66 0.48 2.00
N ARG A 22 6.56 1.43 2.16
CA ARG A 22 6.64 2.29 3.33
C ARG A 22 6.29 3.72 2.94
N VAL A 23 5.46 4.36 3.76
CA VAL A 23 5.09 5.77 3.61
C VAL A 23 5.79 6.60 4.69
N SER A 24 6.02 7.88 4.40
CA SER A 24 6.65 8.80 5.35
C SER A 24 6.16 10.22 5.15
N GLY A 25 6.12 11.01 6.23
CA GLY A 25 5.68 12.39 6.21
C GLY A 25 4.19 12.59 6.50
N PHE A 26 3.48 11.53 6.94
CA PHE A 26 2.08 11.59 7.36
C PHE A 26 1.96 11.48 8.88
N LYS A 27 0.72 11.29 9.38
CA LYS A 27 0.51 11.06 10.82
C LYS A 27 1.24 9.78 11.24
N ARG A 28 1.72 9.71 12.49
CA ARG A 28 2.41 8.53 13.04
C ARG A 28 1.70 7.21 12.75
N VAL A 29 0.38 7.17 12.94
CA VAL A 29 -0.46 5.99 12.64
C VAL A 29 -0.45 5.54 11.17
N ILE A 30 -0.01 6.39 10.23
CA ILE A 30 0.14 6.05 8.82
C ILE A 30 1.58 5.63 8.54
N ASP A 31 2.56 6.37 9.06
CA ASP A 31 3.99 6.12 8.83
C ASP A 31 4.53 4.86 9.55
N GLU A 32 3.91 4.45 10.65
CA GLU A 32 4.31 3.29 11.47
C GLU A 32 3.67 1.97 11.02
N GLN A 33 2.77 1.99 10.02
CA GLN A 33 2.09 0.79 9.52
C GLN A 33 2.80 0.23 8.29
N ASP A 34 2.78 -1.09 8.15
CA ASP A 34 3.18 -1.78 6.93
C ASP A 34 2.02 -1.75 5.93
N TRP A 35 2.29 -1.22 4.73
CA TRP A 35 1.29 -1.09 3.68
C TRP A 35 1.58 -2.03 2.52
N THR A 36 0.52 -2.60 1.94
CA THR A 36 0.56 -3.35 0.69
C THR A 36 -0.29 -2.64 -0.34
N ILE A 37 0.23 -2.49 -1.56
CA ILE A 37 -0.52 -1.88 -2.66
C ILE A 37 -1.60 -2.84 -3.16
N THR A 38 -2.85 -2.42 -3.11
CA THR A 38 -4.00 -3.19 -3.60
C THR A 38 -4.37 -2.85 -5.03
N LYS A 39 -4.19 -1.59 -5.42
CA LYS A 39 -4.49 -1.11 -6.77
C LYS A 39 -3.56 0.01 -7.20
N VAL A 40 -3.14 -0.09 -8.46
CA VAL A 40 -2.32 0.90 -9.14
C VAL A 40 -3.11 1.43 -10.33
N THR A 41 -3.26 2.75 -10.42
CA THR A 41 -3.87 3.39 -11.60
C THR A 41 -2.90 4.40 -12.18
N HIS A 42 -2.41 4.13 -13.38
CA HIS A 42 -1.59 5.08 -14.12
C HIS A 42 -2.46 5.98 -14.98
N PHE A 43 -2.18 7.28 -14.95
CA PHE A 43 -2.85 8.26 -15.80
C PHE A 43 -1.83 8.89 -16.74
N LEU A 44 -2.17 8.95 -18.02
CA LEU A 44 -1.41 9.65 -19.04
C LEU A 44 -2.32 10.67 -19.73
N ASN A 45 -2.07 11.94 -19.50
CA ASN A 45 -2.85 13.03 -20.10
C ASN A 45 -1.96 14.24 -20.43
N ASN A 46 -2.57 15.36 -20.84
CA ASN A 46 -1.86 16.59 -21.19
C ASN A 46 -1.02 17.20 -20.04
N SER A 47 -1.25 16.79 -18.80
CA SER A 47 -0.48 17.20 -17.61
C SER A 47 0.68 16.25 -17.29
N GLY A 48 0.89 15.21 -18.11
CA GLY A 48 1.98 14.26 -17.97
C GLY A 48 1.56 12.87 -17.48
N PHE A 49 2.55 12.09 -17.03
CA PHE A 49 2.37 10.75 -16.50
C PHE A 49 2.30 10.81 -14.97
N THR A 50 1.18 10.37 -14.39
CA THR A 50 0.97 10.30 -12.94
C THR A 50 0.50 8.91 -12.52
N THR A 51 0.53 8.62 -11.22
CA THR A 51 0.12 7.30 -10.71
C THR A 51 -0.61 7.47 -9.38
N SER A 52 -1.80 6.90 -9.27
CA SER A 52 -2.56 6.81 -8.02
C SER A 52 -2.44 5.40 -7.45
N LEU A 53 -2.22 5.32 -6.15
CA LEU A 53 -2.04 4.09 -5.38
C LEU A 53 -3.12 3.98 -4.32
N GLU A 54 -3.67 2.79 -4.18
CA GLU A 54 -4.53 2.37 -3.07
C GLU A 54 -3.78 1.30 -2.28
N LEU A 55 -3.77 1.44 -0.96
CA LEU A 55 -2.98 0.63 -0.05
C LEU A 55 -3.85 0.12 1.10
N GLU A 56 -3.54 -1.08 1.57
CA GLU A 56 -4.13 -1.67 2.77
C GLU A 56 -3.03 -2.04 3.78
N VAL A 57 -3.41 -2.09 5.06
CA VAL A 57 -2.49 -2.54 6.11
C VAL A 57 -2.19 -4.02 5.93
N ARG A 58 -0.89 -4.36 5.90
CA ARG A 58 -0.42 -5.74 5.83
C ARG A 58 -0.66 -6.43 7.17
N LEU A 59 -1.58 -7.39 7.20
CA LEU A 59 -1.82 -8.24 8.35
C LEU A 59 -0.67 -9.26 8.46
N SER A 60 0.42 -8.89 9.12
CA SER A 60 1.62 -9.73 9.24
C SER A 60 1.63 -10.63 10.48
N ASP A 61 0.63 -10.56 11.36
CA ASP A 61 0.68 -11.17 12.68
C ASP A 61 -0.66 -11.79 13.07
N VAL A 62 -1.03 -12.88 12.39
CA VAL A 62 -2.01 -13.83 12.93
C VAL A 62 -1.29 -15.16 13.05
N GLU A 63 -0.58 -15.35 14.16
CA GLU A 63 -0.20 -16.68 14.61
C GLU A 63 -1.50 -17.44 14.91
N TYR A 64 -1.85 -18.40 14.05
CA TYR A 64 -2.87 -19.38 14.39
C TYR A 64 -2.20 -20.37 15.34
N GLU A 65 -2.47 -20.25 16.65
CA GLU A 65 -2.18 -21.33 17.60
C GLU A 65 -3.01 -22.54 17.14
N THR A 66 -2.36 -23.51 16.50
CA THR A 66 -2.94 -24.85 16.37
C THR A 66 -2.83 -25.47 17.76
N GLU A 67 -3.95 -25.55 18.48
CA GLU A 67 -4.08 -26.48 19.59
C GLU A 67 -3.84 -27.89 19.01
N ASP A 68 -2.62 -28.40 19.16
CA ASP A 68 -2.34 -29.83 19.07
C ASP A 68 -3.10 -30.48 20.25
N ASP A 69 -4.37 -30.82 20.03
CA ASP A 69 -5.16 -31.69 20.90
C ASP A 69 -4.48 -33.08 20.93
N GLU A 70 -3.75 -33.38 22.00
CA GLU A 70 -3.38 -34.76 22.41
C GLU A 70 -4.60 -35.55 22.94
#